data_AF-A0A6L8ADT2-F1
#
_entry.id   AF-A0A6L8ADT2-F1
#
_cell.length_a   1.000
_cell.length_b   1.000
_cell.length_c   1.000
_cell.angle_alpha   90.00
_cell.angle_beta   90.00
_cell.angle_gamma   90.00
#
_symmetry.space_group_name_H-M   'P 1'
#
loop_
_entity.id
_entity.type
_entity.pdbx_description
1 polymer ?
#
loop_
_entity_poly.entity_id
_entity_poly.type
_entity_poly.pdbx_seq_one_letter_code
_entity_poly.pdbx_strand_id
1 'polypeptide(L)'
;MQERIEEFNEAGVAITASTYDDIEQNASFKSSEELTYALLSDQEAKTVKSLGILNETYEEGSSRYGVSHPGVILVDTDDKVVLTRAEEKFIDPPSMDVLLEDVKKVLAGEALEEETDAEETPED
;
A
#
# COMPACT_ATOMS: atom_id res chain seq x y z
N MET A 1 -9.16 2.79 -5.94
CA MET A 1 -7.76 2.63 -6.38
C MET A 1 -7.65 2.67 -7.91
N GLN A 2 -8.25 1.72 -8.65
CA GLN A 2 -8.06 1.62 -10.12
C GLN A 2 -8.42 2.88 -10.91
N GLU A 3 -9.53 3.52 -10.54
CA GLU A 3 -10.04 4.73 -11.20
C GLU A 3 -9.09 5.93 -11.12
N ARG A 4 -8.13 5.90 -10.17
CA ARG A 4 -7.19 6.98 -9.90
C ARG A 4 -5.78 6.69 -10.40
N ILE A 5 -5.52 5.50 -10.95
CA ILE A 5 -4.16 5.08 -11.37
C ILE A 5 -3.55 6.06 -12.38
N GLU A 6 -4.37 6.59 -13.29
CA GLU A 6 -3.89 7.55 -14.30
C GLU A 6 -3.29 8.81 -13.67
N GLU A 7 -3.87 9.34 -12.59
CA GLU A 7 -3.35 10.52 -11.90
C GLU A 7 -1.98 10.29 -11.27
N PHE A 8 -1.73 9.09 -10.74
CA PHE A 8 -0.42 8.72 -10.20
C PHE A 8 0.59 8.53 -11.35
N ASN A 9 0.18 7.88 -12.45
CA ASN A 9 1.03 7.72 -13.62
C ASN A 9 1.42 9.09 -14.23
N GLU A 10 0.49 10.05 -14.29
CA GLU A 10 0.74 11.42 -14.73
C GLU A 10 1.72 12.17 -13.78
N ALA A 11 1.68 11.86 -12.49
CA ALA A 11 2.66 12.33 -11.51
C ALA A 11 4.02 11.60 -11.60
N GLY A 12 4.16 10.62 -12.50
CA GLY A 12 5.39 9.83 -12.67
C GLY A 12 5.54 8.67 -11.69
N VAL A 13 4.46 8.25 -11.03
CA VAL A 13 4.44 7.19 -10.02
C VAL A 13 3.60 6.01 -10.50
N ALA A 14 4.20 4.83 -10.55
CA ALA A 14 3.47 3.59 -10.84
C ALA A 14 2.84 3.01 -9.56
N ILE A 15 1.59 2.56 -9.65
CA ILE A 15 0.92 1.85 -8.56
C ILE A 15 1.06 0.33 -8.76
N THR A 16 1.41 -0.36 -7.69
CA THR A 16 1.38 -1.83 -7.60
C THR A 16 0.78 -2.23 -6.25
N ALA A 17 0.11 -3.39 -6.18
CA ALA A 17 -0.25 -3.97 -4.89
C ALA A 17 0.70 -5.13 -4.56
N SER A 18 1.06 -5.28 -3.28
CA SER A 18 1.81 -6.42 -2.78
C SER A 18 0.85 -7.43 -2.17
N THR A 19 1.02 -8.71 -2.51
CA THR A 19 0.23 -9.83 -2.01
C THR A 19 1.17 -10.93 -1.54
N TYR A 20 0.71 -11.79 -0.63
CA TYR A 20 1.46 -12.99 -0.21
C TYR A 20 1.21 -14.18 -1.14
N ASP A 21 0.24 -14.06 -2.06
CA ASP A 21 -0.14 -15.08 -3.04
C ASP A 21 0.97 -15.30 -4.07
N ASP A 22 0.98 -16.49 -4.69
CA ASP A 22 1.90 -16.81 -5.77
C ASP A 22 1.55 -16.09 -7.10
N ILE A 23 2.44 -16.22 -8.08
CA ILE A 23 2.30 -15.56 -9.38
C ILE A 23 1.07 -16.06 -10.15
N GLU A 24 0.72 -17.35 -10.04
CA GLU A 24 -0.43 -17.93 -10.77
C GLU A 24 -1.75 -17.44 -10.17
N GLN A 25 -1.86 -17.42 -8.84
CA GLN A 25 -2.98 -16.86 -8.11
C GLN A 25 -3.18 -15.38 -8.46
N ASN A 26 -2.10 -14.59 -8.42
CA ASN A 26 -2.12 -13.17 -8.78
C ASN A 26 -2.54 -12.96 -10.25
N ALA A 27 -2.04 -13.77 -11.18
CA ALA A 27 -2.42 -13.67 -12.58
C ALA A 27 -3.90 -13.99 -12.80
N SER A 28 -4.41 -15.02 -12.13
CA SER A 28 -5.83 -15.38 -12.18
C SER A 28 -6.71 -14.25 -11.62
N PHE A 29 -6.37 -13.70 -10.46
CA PHE A 29 -7.12 -12.62 -9.81
C PHE A 29 -7.07 -11.32 -10.63
N LYS A 30 -5.89 -10.94 -11.14
CA LYS A 30 -5.74 -9.79 -12.05
C LYS A 30 -6.64 -9.94 -13.27
N SER A 31 -6.76 -11.14 -13.83
CA SER A 31 -7.62 -11.39 -14.98
C SER A 31 -9.10 -11.39 -14.62
N SER A 32 -9.50 -11.89 -13.45
CA SER A 32 -10.92 -11.95 -13.05
C SER A 32 -11.48 -10.58 -12.69
N GLU A 33 -10.69 -9.77 -12.00
CA GLU A 33 -11.07 -8.42 -11.56
C GLU A 33 -10.69 -7.33 -12.56
N GLU A 34 -10.22 -7.73 -13.75
CA GLU A 34 -9.77 -6.82 -14.83
C GLU A 34 -8.78 -5.75 -14.34
N LEU A 35 -7.86 -6.13 -13.44
CA LEU A 35 -6.98 -5.16 -12.80
C LEU A 35 -5.97 -4.61 -13.81
N THR A 36 -5.77 -3.29 -13.80
CA THR A 36 -4.81 -2.62 -14.70
C THR A 36 -3.42 -2.49 -14.10
N TYR A 37 -3.31 -2.47 -12.77
CA TYR A 37 -2.04 -2.39 -12.03
C TYR A 37 -1.39 -3.76 -11.80
N ALA A 38 -0.10 -3.78 -11.49
CA ALA A 38 0.64 -5.01 -11.21
C ALA A 38 0.40 -5.51 -9.77
N LEU A 39 0.41 -6.84 -9.60
CA LEU A 39 0.41 -7.52 -8.31
C LEU A 39 1.80 -8.14 -8.08
N LEU A 40 2.46 -7.74 -7.00
CA LEU A 40 3.77 -8.23 -6.58
C LEU A 40 3.59 -9.37 -5.59
N SER A 41 4.19 -10.52 -5.89
CA SER A 41 4.18 -11.69 -5.01
C SER A 41 5.30 -11.57 -3.96
N ASP A 42 4.96 -11.17 -2.73
CA ASP A 42 5.82 -11.13 -1.56
C ASP A 42 5.69 -12.41 -0.72
N GLN A 43 6.06 -13.54 -1.33
CA GLN A 43 5.99 -14.83 -0.66
C GLN A 43 6.83 -14.84 0.62
N GLU A 44 6.30 -15.49 1.65
CA GLU A 44 6.90 -15.54 3.00
C GLU A 44 6.98 -14.16 3.70
N ALA A 45 6.32 -13.13 3.14
CA ALA A 45 6.25 -11.76 3.63
C ALA A 45 7.64 -11.11 3.80
N LYS A 46 8.57 -11.39 2.88
CA LYS A 46 9.97 -10.96 3.01
C LYS A 46 10.09 -9.44 3.03
N THR A 47 9.39 -8.78 2.12
CA THR A 47 9.39 -7.31 1.97
C THR A 47 8.63 -6.68 3.13
N VAL A 48 7.46 -7.20 3.45
CA VAL A 48 6.65 -6.73 4.59
C VAL A 48 7.44 -6.82 5.91
N LYS A 49 8.16 -7.91 6.14
CA LYS A 49 9.03 -8.11 7.31
C LYS A 49 10.24 -7.18 7.31
N SER A 50 10.90 -7.00 6.17
CA SER A 50 12.10 -6.14 6.10
C SER A 50 11.77 -4.66 6.34
N LEU A 51 10.55 -4.26 6.01
CA LEU A 51 10.01 -2.92 6.23
C LEU A 51 9.43 -2.72 7.64
N GLY A 52 9.28 -3.79 8.44
CA GLY A 52 8.73 -3.70 9.80
C GLY A 52 7.25 -3.35 9.86
N ILE A 53 6.49 -3.63 8.79
CA ILE A 53 5.06 -3.29 8.65
C ILE A 53 4.16 -4.53 8.68
N LEU A 54 4.68 -5.68 9.13
CA LEU A 54 3.92 -6.92 9.23
C LEU A 54 2.78 -6.76 10.22
N ASN A 55 1.58 -7.17 9.84
CA ASN A 55 0.46 -7.24 10.77
C ASN A 55 0.59 -8.49 11.66
N GLU A 56 1.04 -8.27 12.89
CA GLU A 56 1.30 -9.35 13.86
C GLU A 56 0.02 -9.98 14.45
N THR A 57 -1.18 -9.47 14.11
CA THR A 57 -2.44 -10.09 14.55
C THR A 57 -2.72 -11.44 13.89
N TYR A 58 -2.04 -11.76 12.78
CA TYR A 58 -2.16 -13.03 12.09
C TYR A 58 -0.97 -13.94 12.41
N GLU A 59 -1.24 -15.04 13.10
CA GLU A 59 -0.22 -16.04 13.48
C GLU A 59 0.32 -16.83 12.27
N GLU A 60 1.54 -17.37 12.41
CA GLU A 60 2.13 -18.29 11.43
C GLU A 60 1.22 -19.51 11.18
N GLY A 61 0.96 -19.80 9.90
CA GLY A 61 0.04 -20.85 9.48
C GLY A 61 -1.42 -20.38 9.29
N SER A 62 -1.74 -19.14 9.66
CA SER A 62 -2.99 -18.50 9.24
C SER A 62 -3.03 -18.30 7.72
N SER A 63 -4.22 -18.39 7.13
CA SER A 63 -4.44 -18.06 5.71
C SER A 63 -4.17 -16.59 5.37
N ARG A 64 -4.05 -15.73 6.39
CA ARG A 64 -3.74 -14.30 6.28
C ARG A 64 -2.35 -13.95 6.79
N TYR A 65 -1.54 -14.95 7.16
CA TYR A 65 -0.17 -14.69 7.61
C TYR A 65 0.63 -14.00 6.49
N GLY A 66 1.36 -12.95 6.85
CA GLY A 66 2.20 -12.20 5.92
C GLY A 66 1.58 -10.92 5.36
N VAL A 67 0.31 -10.64 5.69
CA VAL A 67 -0.34 -9.36 5.37
C VAL A 67 0.32 -8.23 6.17
N SER A 68 0.59 -7.09 5.55
CA SER A 68 1.05 -5.89 6.24
C SER A 68 -0.10 -5.23 7.02
N HIS A 69 0.22 -4.27 7.88
CA HIS A 69 -0.79 -3.30 8.30
C HIS A 69 -1.42 -2.62 7.07
N PRO A 70 -2.72 -2.28 7.11
CA PRO A 70 -3.37 -1.54 6.03
C PRO A 70 -2.59 -0.28 5.71
N GLY A 71 -2.21 -0.08 4.45
CA GLY A 71 -1.32 1.02 4.15
C GLY A 71 -0.65 1.02 2.79
N VAL A 72 0.23 2.00 2.62
CA VAL A 72 1.06 2.17 1.42
C VAL A 72 2.49 2.57 1.78
N ILE A 73 3.39 2.27 0.86
CA ILE A 73 4.76 2.77 0.87
C ILE A 73 5.04 3.42 -0.49
N LEU A 74 5.89 4.44 -0.50
CA LEU A 74 6.45 5.00 -1.73
C LEU A 74 7.94 4.70 -1.77
N VAL A 75 8.39 4.13 -2.88
CA VAL A 75 9.79 3.81 -3.14
C VAL A 75 10.29 4.66 -4.30
N ASP A 76 11.44 5.31 -4.14
CA ASP A 76 12.07 6.08 -5.21
C ASP A 76 12.85 5.20 -6.19
N THR A 77 13.46 5.81 -7.21
CA THR A 77 14.23 5.09 -8.24
C THR A 77 15.59 4.59 -7.76
N ASP A 78 16.03 4.95 -6.55
CA ASP A 78 17.24 4.45 -5.89
C ASP A 78 16.91 3.32 -4.90
N ASP A 79 15.70 2.73 -4.99
CA ASP A 79 15.17 1.70 -4.09
C ASP A 79 15.04 2.16 -2.62
N LYS A 80 14.88 3.46 -2.36
CA LYS A 80 14.67 3.99 -1.01
C LYS A 80 13.20 4.22 -0.73
N VAL A 81 12.76 3.79 0.45
CA VAL A 81 11.43 4.14 0.96
C VAL A 81 11.44 5.62 1.35
N VAL A 82 10.64 6.43 0.67
CA VAL A 82 10.50 7.88 0.87
C VAL A 82 9.20 8.27 1.58
N LEU A 83 8.25 7.33 1.67
CA LEU A 83 7.01 7.46 2.45
C LEU A 83 6.59 6.09 2.96
N THR A 84 6.07 6.05 4.19
CA THR A 84 5.38 4.88 4.75
C THR A 84 4.12 5.35 5.47
N ARG A 85 2.99 4.76 5.11
CA ARG A 85 1.67 4.93 5.71
C ARG A 85 1.10 3.53 5.96
N ALA A 86 1.72 2.76 6.85
CA ALA A 86 1.34 1.38 7.14
C ALA A 86 1.48 1.11 8.64
N GLU A 87 0.62 1.78 9.42
CA GLU A 87 0.68 1.80 10.88
C GLU A 87 -0.33 0.83 11.50
N GLU A 88 -0.02 0.31 12.69
CA GLU A 88 -0.92 -0.61 13.42
C GLU A 88 -2.30 -0.01 13.66
N LYS A 89 -2.38 1.30 13.90
CA LYS A 89 -3.63 2.02 14.18
C LYS A 89 -4.54 2.16 12.96
N PHE A 90 -4.03 1.92 11.75
CA PHE A 90 -4.82 2.06 10.53
C PHE A 90 -5.80 0.89 10.41
N ILE A 91 -7.09 1.23 10.48
CA ILE A 91 -8.20 0.31 10.16
C ILE A 91 -8.30 0.17 8.65
N ASP A 92 -8.19 1.30 7.93
CA ASP A 92 -8.18 1.40 6.48
C ASP A 92 -6.93 2.17 6.00
N PRO A 93 -6.43 1.90 4.79
CA PRO A 93 -5.39 2.73 4.19
C PRO A 93 -5.89 4.16 3.97
N PRO A 94 -5.01 5.18 3.97
CA PRO A 94 -5.39 6.53 3.62
C PRO A 94 -6.07 6.62 2.24
N SER A 95 -6.96 7.60 2.08
CA SER A 95 -7.68 7.81 0.83
C SER A 95 -6.72 8.11 -0.33
N MET A 96 -7.13 7.77 -1.57
CA MET A 96 -6.30 8.03 -2.75
C MET A 96 -5.99 9.53 -2.95
N ASP A 97 -6.87 10.42 -2.49
CA ASP A 97 -6.65 11.87 -2.55
C ASP A 97 -5.49 12.30 -1.64
N VAL A 98 -5.49 11.82 -0.39
CA VAL A 98 -4.41 12.02 0.56
C VAL A 98 -3.09 11.48 0.00
N LEU A 99 -3.11 10.25 -0.55
CA LEU A 99 -1.91 9.64 -1.10
C LEU A 99 -1.35 10.40 -2.30
N LEU A 100 -2.21 10.94 -3.16
CA LEU A 100 -1.78 11.75 -4.30
C LEU A 100 -1.18 13.09 -3.86
N GLU A 101 -1.71 13.69 -2.80
CA GLU A 101 -1.14 14.90 -2.19
C GLU A 101 0.24 14.61 -1.57
N ASP A 102 0.34 13.53 -0.78
CA ASP A 102 1.60 13.07 -0.19
C ASP A 102 2.66 12.83 -1.28
N VAL A 103 2.29 12.14 -2.37
CA VAL A 103 3.18 11.94 -3.53
C VAL A 103 3.68 13.26 -4.11
N LYS A 104 2.78 14.24 -4.34
CA LYS A 104 3.15 15.54 -4.90
C LYS A 104 4.12 16.30 -3.99
N LYS A 105 3.89 16.27 -2.67
CA LYS A 105 4.78 16.89 -1.67
C LYS A 105 6.15 16.24 -1.66
N VAL A 106 6.22 14.89 -1.66
CA VAL A 106 7.50 14.16 -1.73
C VAL A 106 8.26 14.53 -3.00
N LEU A 107 7.60 14.57 -4.15
CA LEU A 107 8.21 14.94 -5.43
C LEU A 107 8.68 16.41 -5.44
N ALA A 108 8.01 17.30 -4.70
CA ALA A 108 8.40 18.69 -4.51
C ALA A 108 9.52 18.89 -3.47
N GLY A 109 9.91 17.83 -2.74
CA GLY A 109 10.88 17.91 -1.65
C GLY A 109 10.33 18.59 -0.39
N GLU A 110 9.02 18.59 -0.21
CA GLU A 110 8.32 19.20 0.92
C GLU A 110 8.22 18.23 2.10
N ALA A 111 8.11 18.78 3.32
CA ALA A 111 7.84 17.98 4.50
C ALA A 111 6.39 17.47 4.48
N LEU A 112 6.20 16.19 4.84
CA LEU A 112 4.87 15.61 5.01
C LEU A 112 4.35 15.92 6.40
N GLU A 113 3.06 16.26 6.47
CA GLU A 113 2.35 16.36 7.75
C GLU A 113 2.00 14.94 8.24
N GLU A 114 2.03 14.74 9.55
CA GLU A 114 1.44 13.53 10.12
C GLU A 114 -0.07 13.58 9.91
N GLU A 115 -0.67 12.48 9.43
CA GLU A 115 -2.11 12.33 9.41
C GLU A 115 -2.61 12.41 10.86
N THR A 116 -3.24 13.53 11.22
CA THR A 116 -4.03 13.64 12.45
C THR A 116 -5.39 13.04 12.16
N ASP A 117 -5.74 11.96 12.86
CA ASP A 117 -7.02 11.23 12.74
C ASP A 117 -8.18 12.13 12.32
N ALA A 118 -8.62 11.99 11.07
CA ALA A 118 -9.90 12.53 10.64
C ALA A 118 -10.98 11.63 11.24
N GLU A 119 -11.59 12.14 12.32
CA GLU A 119 -12.87 11.76 12.92
C GLU A 119 -13.28 10.29 12.81
N GLU A 120 -13.27 9.60 13.96
CA GLU A 120 -14.31 8.62 14.27
C GLU A 120 -15.68 9.25 13.94
N THR A 121 -16.28 8.89 12.81
CA THR A 121 -17.72 9.09 12.64
C THR A 121 -18.42 8.14 13.61
N PRO A 122 -19.14 8.62 14.64
CA PRO A 122 -19.98 7.73 15.43
C PRO A 122 -21.09 7.22 14.50
N GLU A 123 -21.18 5.90 14.33
CA GLU A 123 -22.37 5.27 13.75
C GLU A 123 -23.56 5.55 14.69
N ASP A 124 -24.60 6.22 14.16
CA ASP A 124 -25.94 6.36 14.76
C ASP A 124 -26.80 5.10 14.47
#